data_AF-A0A1H0TCM8-F1
#
_entry.id   AF-A0A1H0TCM8-F1
#
_cell.length_a   1.000
_cell.length_b   1.000
_cell.length_c   1.000
_cell.angle_alpha   90.00
_cell.angle_beta   90.00
_cell.angle_gamma   90.00
#
_symmetry.space_group_name_H-M   'P 1'
#
loop_
_entity.id
_entity.type
_entity.pdbx_description
1 polymer ?
#
loop_
_entity_poly.entity_id
_entity_poly.type
_entity_poly.pdbx_seq_one_letter_code
_entity_poly.pdbx_strand_id
1 'polypeptide(L)' 'MKRALCLLDGKEWEAQDFAAKPKAWRMRHRSHLICLGCGSRAFFRDTSRHGSRAFFGAKPHGWACPVVSYSYGVFRYLQ' A
#
# COMPACT_ATOMS: atom_id res chain seq x y z
N MET A 1 -0.07 -4.92 1.27
CA MET A 1 -1.31 -4.48 0.58
C MET A 1 -1.17 -4.69 -0.92
N LYS A 2 -2.23 -5.11 -1.64
CA LYS A 2 -2.19 -5.29 -3.11
C LYS A 2 -2.64 -4.05 -3.90
N ARG A 3 -3.54 -3.24 -3.31
CA ARG A 3 -4.17 -2.05 -3.92
C ARG A 3 -4.02 -0.82 -3.02
N ALA A 4 -3.98 0.36 -3.63
CA ALA A 4 -3.97 1.67 -2.96
C ALA A 4 -5.02 2.59 -3.61
N LEU A 5 -5.66 3.46 -2.82
CA LEU A 5 -6.53 4.50 -3.36
C LEU A 5 -5.69 5.75 -3.65
N CYS A 6 -5.82 6.32 -4.84
CA CYS A 6 -5.26 7.64 -5.14
C CYS A 6 -6.32 8.71 -4.90
N LEU A 7 -6.04 9.65 -3.98
CA LEU A 7 -6.95 10.74 -3.66
C LEU A 7 -7.05 11.80 -4.78
N LEU A 8 -6.08 11.85 -5.69
CA LEU A 8 -6.08 12.79 -6.81
C LEU A 8 -7.16 12.45 -7.85
N ASP A 9 -7.30 11.17 -8.18
CA ASP A 9 -8.26 10.69 -9.17
C ASP A 9 -9.49 10.02 -8.53
N GLY A 10 -9.47 9.81 -7.21
CA GLY A 10 -10.47 9.01 -6.50
C GLY A 10 -10.49 7.53 -6.88
N LYS A 11 -9.44 7.03 -7.55
CA LYS A 11 -9.39 5.70 -8.14
C LYS A 11 -8.48 4.74 -7.37
N GLU A 12 -8.90 3.49 -7.30
CA GLU A 12 -8.10 2.37 -6.80
C GLU A 12 -7.10 1.91 -7.87
N TRP A 13 -5.83 1.80 -7.48
CA TRP A 13 -4.75 1.36 -8.34
C TRP A 13 -4.10 0.10 -7.78
N GLU A 14 -3.79 -0.85 -8.67
CA GLU A 14 -2.89 -1.96 -8.39
C GLU A 14 -1.43 -1.58 -8.63
N ALA A 15 -0.50 -2.22 -7.91
CA ALA A 15 0.90 -1.83 -7.97
C ALA A 15 1.51 -2.03 -9.36
N GLN A 16 1.04 -3.03 -10.10
CA GLN A 16 1.50 -3.32 -11.47
C GLN A 16 0.97 -2.27 -12.45
N ASP A 17 -0.33 -1.95 -12.40
CA ASP A 17 -0.92 -0.90 -13.22
C ASP A 17 -0.32 0.47 -12.93
N PHE A 18 -0.07 0.76 -11.65
CA PHE A 18 0.56 2.00 -11.23
C PHE A 18 2.00 2.07 -11.73
N ALA A 19 2.74 0.96 -11.76
CA ALA A 19 4.09 0.89 -12.30
C ALA A 19 4.14 1.12 -13.81
N ALA A 20 3.12 0.65 -14.54
CA ALA A 20 3.00 0.83 -16.00
C ALA A 20 2.76 2.29 -16.42
N LYS A 21 2.39 3.19 -15.48
CA LYS A 21 2.14 4.60 -15.79
C LYS A 21 3.43 5.41 -16.01
N PRO A 22 3.35 6.53 -16.77
CA PRO A 22 4.49 7.40 -17.02
C PRO A 22 5.12 7.89 -15.71
N LYS A 23 6.45 7.96 -15.65
CA LYS A 23 7.18 8.41 -14.45
C LYS A 23 6.71 9.77 -13.95
N ALA A 24 6.46 10.73 -14.84
CA ALA A 24 5.94 12.07 -14.49
C ALA A 24 4.54 12.03 -13.87
N TRP A 25 3.70 11.06 -14.27
CA TRP A 25 2.40 10.83 -13.67
C TRP A 25 2.55 10.18 -12.29
N ARG A 26 3.37 9.12 -12.19
CA ARG A 26 3.63 8.40 -10.93
C ARG A 26 4.21 9.31 -9.84
N MET A 27 5.13 10.22 -10.19
CA MET A 27 5.73 11.15 -9.24
C MET A 27 4.71 12.10 -8.61
N ARG A 28 3.68 12.52 -9.36
CA ARG A 28 2.58 13.34 -8.84
C ARG A 28 1.64 12.52 -7.97
N HIS A 29 1.24 11.34 -8.43
CA HIS A 29 0.20 10.56 -7.77
C HIS A 29 0.71 9.79 -6.55
N ARG A 30 1.99 9.41 -6.49
CA ARG A 30 2.57 8.61 -5.39
C ARG A 30 2.45 9.26 -4.01
N SER A 31 2.37 10.59 -3.97
CA SER A 31 2.27 11.38 -2.74
C SER A 31 0.85 11.40 -2.16
N HIS A 32 -0.15 11.05 -2.98
CA HIS A 32 -1.59 11.08 -2.67
C HIS A 32 -2.19 9.68 -2.56
N LEU A 33 -1.33 8.65 -2.41
CA LEU A 33 -1.78 7.28 -2.20
C LEU A 33 -2.13 7.07 -0.74
N ILE A 34 -3.26 6.42 -0.49
CA ILE A 34 -3.70 5.99 0.83
C ILE A 34 -4.07 4.51 0.85
N CYS A 35 -3.97 3.90 2.02
CA CYS A 35 -4.44 2.55 2.25
C CYS A 35 -5.97 2.51 2.30
N LEU A 36 -6.57 1.61 1.54
CA LEU A 36 -8.03 1.40 1.53
C LEU A 36 -8.58 0.94 2.89
N GLY A 37 -7.79 0.21 3.68
CA GLY A 37 -8.25 -0.36 4.95
C GLY A 37 -8.17 0.59 6.13
N CYS A 38 -7.18 1.48 6.18
CA CYS A 38 -6.95 2.35 7.34
C CYS A 38 -6.84 3.84 7.00
N GLY A 39 -6.98 4.22 5.72
CA GLY A 39 -6.83 5.61 5.25
C GLY A 39 -5.42 6.19 5.40
N SER A 40 -4.47 5.44 5.98
CA SER A 40 -3.11 5.92 6.23
C SER A 40 -2.34 6.11 4.92
N ARG A 41 -1.41 7.07 4.94
CA ARG A 41 -0.59 7.42 3.78
C ARG A 41 0.21 6.20 3.28
N ALA A 42 0.00 5.86 2.02
CA ALA A 42 0.68 4.78 1.34
C ALA A 42 1.85 5.32 0.50
N PHE A 43 2.84 4.45 0.29
CA PHE A 43 3.98 4.69 -0.58
C PHE A 43 4.07 3.58 -1.62
N PHE A 44 4.51 3.97 -2.81
CA PHE A 44 4.78 3.05 -3.91
C PHE A 44 6.27 2.77 -4.01
N ARG A 45 6.65 1.49 -4.08
CA ARG A 45 7.99 1.05 -4.45
C ARG A 45 7.95 0.40 -5.82
N ASP A 46 8.73 0.99 -6.73
CA ASP A 46 8.90 0.49 -8.08
C ASP A 46 9.74 -0.79 -8.10
N THR A 47 9.68 -1.52 -9.21
CA THR A 47 10.49 -2.72 -9.41
C THR A 47 11.97 -2.38 -9.30
N SER A 48 12.68 -3.08 -8.42
CA SER A 48 14.14 -3.01 -8.34
C SER A 48 14.78 -3.64 -9.58
N ARG A 49 16.03 -3.24 -9.90
CA ARG A 49 16.90 -3.86 -10.92
C ARG A 49 16.99 -5.39 -10.80
N HIS A 50 16.68 -5.96 -9.64
CA HIS A 50 16.72 -7.40 -9.37
C HIS A 50 15.37 -8.14 -9.55
N GLY A 51 14.41 -7.57 -10.29
CA GLY A 51 13.17 -8.28 -10.66
C GLY A 51 12.11 -8.39 -9.54
N SER A 52 12.26 -7.64 -8.45
CA SER A 52 11.22 -7.56 -7.43
C SER A 52 9.98 -6.87 -8.00
N ARG A 53 8.81 -7.47 -7.82
CA ARG A 53 7.52 -6.89 -8.26
C ARG A 53 7.28 -5.54 -7.56
N ALA A 54 6.71 -4.60 -8.30
CA ALA A 54 6.26 -3.33 -7.73
C ALA A 54 5.24 -3.60 -6.61
N PHE A 55 5.36 -2.88 -5.50
CA PHE A 55 4.47 -3.07 -4.36
C PHE A 55 4.11 -1.74 -3.70
N PHE A 56 2.92 -1.73 -3.11
CA PHE A 56 2.50 -0.67 -2.21
C PHE A 56 2.74 -1.10 -0.77
N GLY A 57 3.24 -0.19 0.04
CA GLY A 57 3.22 -0.28 1.50
C GLY A 57 2.55 0.95 2.09
N ALA A 58 2.04 0.87 3.30
CA ALA A 58 1.70 2.07 4.08
C ALA A 58 2.51 2.05 5.37
N LYS A 59 2.92 3.23 5.83
CA LYS A 59 3.66 3.35 7.09
C LYS A 59 3.39 4.73 7.71
N PRO A 60 2.95 4.80 8.98
CA PRO A 60 2.41 3.71 9.81
C PRO A 60 1.01 3.26 9.33
N HIS A 61 0.72 1.97 9.38
CA HIS A 61 -0.67 1.51 9.31
C HIS A 61 -1.34 1.75 10.67
N GLY A 62 -2.63 2.12 10.66
CA GLY A 62 -3.42 2.17 11.88
C GLY A 62 -3.54 0.80 12.53
N TRP A 63 -3.70 0.76 13.86
CA TRP A 63 -3.81 -0.46 14.65
C TRP A 63 -4.94 -1.40 14.17
N ALA A 64 -6.02 -0.83 13.62
CA ALA A 64 -7.16 -1.57 13.08
C ALA A 64 -7.13 -1.76 11.54
N CYS A 65 -5.96 -1.72 10.90
CA CYS A 65 -5.89 -1.91 9.45
C CYS A 65 -6.17 -3.38 9.07
N PRO A 66 -7.28 -3.70 8.37
CA PRO A 66 -7.59 -5.09 7.98
C PRO A 66 -6.55 -5.68 7.02
N VAL A 67 -5.77 -4.83 6.36
CA VAL A 67 -4.74 -5.23 5.38
C VAL A 67 -3.41 -5.60 6.06
N VAL A 68 -3.21 -5.18 7.31
CA VAL A 68 -2.03 -5.43 8.14
C VAL A 68 -2.49 -5.93 9.50
N SER A 69 -3.49 -6.82 9.50
CA SER A 69 -3.83 -7.59 10.70
C SER A 69 -2.63 -8.46 11.05
N TYR A 70 -1.61 -7.88 11.68
CA TYR A 70 -0.79 -8.59 12.63
C TYR A 70 -1.75 -8.91 13.76
N SER A 71 -2.37 -10.09 13.67
CA SER A 71 -2.85 -10.76 14.86
C SER A 71 -1.60 -10.95 15.73
N TYR A 72 -1.32 -9.99 16.61
CA TYR A 72 -0.60 -10.32 17.83
C TYR A 72 -1.55 -11.26 18.55
N GLY A 73 -1.38 -12.56 18.32
CA GLY A 73 -2.04 -13.60 19.08
C GLY A 73 -1.61 -13.43 20.53
N VAL A 74 -2.36 -12.60 21.24
CA VAL A 74 -2.34 -12.46 22.68
C VAL A 74 -2.79 -13.82 23.24
N PHE A 75 -1.80 -14.55 23.77
CA PHE A 75 -1.91 -15.61 24.78
C PHE A 75 -2.83 -16.81 24.48
N ARG A 76 -2.21 -17.95 24.13
CA ARG A 76 -2.69 -19.27 24.55
C ARG A 76 -1.73 -19.84 25.59
N TYR A 77 -1.79 -19.30 26.81
CA TYR A 77 -1.55 -20.09 28.02
C TYR A 77 -2.92 -20.36 28.62
N LEU A 78 -3.45 -21.57 28.37
CA LEU A 78 -4.48 -22.28 29.13
C LEU A 78 -5.01 -23.42 28.26
N GLN A 79 -4.37 -24.59 28.37
CA GLN A 79 -5.01 -25.88 28.69
C GLN A 79 -3.94 -26.94 28.90
#